data_AF-A0A078JDX3-F1
#
_entry.id   AF-A0A078JDX3-F1
#
_cell.length_a   1.000
_cell.length_b   1.000
_cell.length_c   1.000
_cell.angle_alpha   90.00
_cell.angle_beta   90.00
_cell.angle_gamma   90.00
#
_symmetry.space_group_name_H-M   'P 1'
#
loop_
_entity.id
_entity.type
_entity.pdbx_description
1 polymer ?
#
loop_
_entity_poly.entity_id
_entity_poly.type
_entity_poly.pdbx_seq_one_letter_code
_entity_poly.pdbx_strand_id
1 'polypeptide(L)'
;MGFARAACMTILFLLIIFFLSPSSAVDIPVVSHSGRRSNVEVGFIFQTWLSTHGKSYVNALGERQRRFEIFKDNLRFVDQHNAKNLSYQLGLTRFADLTVEEYRDLSSGRHDNEPIQRARRVSHRYVSLPGDQLPESVDWRKEGAVTAVKDQGSCSSCWAFSSVAAVEGINKIVTGELISLSEQQLVDCNTGNYGCDGRGYMDISFKFLINNNIGLVSQIDYPYKAVQGNCNHNEVHLLVVPLLNTHI
;
A
#
# COMPACT_ATOMS: atom_id res chain seq x y z
N MET A 1 -1.39 46.76 -65.31
CA MET A 1 -1.53 45.50 -64.55
C MET A 1 -0.18 44.83 -64.48
N GLY A 2 0.31 44.52 -63.27
CA GLY A 2 1.46 43.62 -63.08
C GLY A 2 2.74 44.26 -62.57
N PHE A 3 2.82 44.56 -61.26
CA PHE A 3 4.10 44.65 -60.52
C PHE A 3 3.98 44.34 -59.01
N ALA A 4 2.85 43.75 -58.56
CA ALA A 4 2.61 43.51 -57.12
C ALA A 4 2.50 42.03 -56.72
N ARG A 5 2.83 41.08 -57.60
CA ARG A 5 2.73 39.63 -57.31
C ARG A 5 4.06 38.92 -57.07
N ALA A 6 5.20 39.54 -57.36
CA ALA A 6 6.51 38.89 -57.25
C ALA A 6 7.15 38.95 -55.85
N ALA A 7 6.80 39.96 -55.03
CA ALA A 7 7.45 40.15 -53.72
C ALA A 7 6.87 39.28 -52.58
N CYS A 8 5.68 38.70 -52.77
CA CYS A 8 5.03 37.88 -51.74
C CYS A 8 5.48 36.40 -51.79
N MET A 9 5.89 35.89 -52.96
CA MET A 9 6.36 34.50 -53.08
C MET A 9 7.82 34.31 -52.63
N THR A 10 8.66 35.35 -52.66
CA THR A 10 10.06 35.26 -52.23
C THR A 10 10.21 35.22 -50.70
N ILE A 11 9.31 35.86 -49.95
CA ILE A 11 9.32 35.84 -48.48
C ILE A 11 8.77 34.50 -47.95
N LEU A 12 7.83 33.87 -48.66
CA LEU A 12 7.31 32.55 -48.28
C LEU A 12 8.34 31.42 -48.44
N PHE A 13 9.27 31.55 -49.40
CA PHE A 13 10.33 30.56 -49.63
C PHE A 13 11.44 30.61 -48.56
N LEU A 14 11.71 31.78 -47.97
CA LEU A 14 12.73 31.92 -46.92
C LEU A 14 12.28 31.40 -45.55
N LEU A 15 10.97 31.29 -45.31
CA LEU A 15 10.42 30.72 -44.06
C LEU A 15 10.27 29.20 -44.09
N ILE A 16 10.32 28.56 -45.27
CA ILE A 16 10.21 27.10 -45.40
C ILE A 16 11.59 26.42 -45.29
N ILE A 17 12.69 27.15 -45.49
CA ILE A 17 14.06 26.59 -45.42
C ILE A 17 14.52 26.37 -43.95
N PHE A 18 13.84 26.95 -42.95
CA PHE A 18 14.14 26.71 -41.53
C PHE A 18 13.48 25.44 -40.93
N PHE A 19 12.62 24.74 -41.68
CA PHE A 19 11.91 23.54 -41.21
C PHE A 19 12.38 22.22 -41.85
N LEU A 20 13.51 22.22 -42.55
CA LEU A 20 14.12 21.01 -43.14
C LEU A 20 15.58 20.87 -42.73
N SER A 21 15.88 20.99 -41.44
CA SER A 21 16.99 20.23 -40.87
C SER A 21 16.45 18.86 -40.49
N PRO A 22 16.93 17.76 -41.11
CA PRO A 22 16.70 16.46 -40.53
C PRO A 22 17.41 16.49 -39.17
N SER A 23 16.66 16.57 -38.09
CA SER A 23 17.16 16.13 -36.80
C SER A 23 17.31 14.63 -36.93
N SER A 24 18.41 14.19 -37.54
CA SER A 24 18.90 12.84 -37.34
C SER A 24 19.27 12.78 -35.87
N ALA A 25 18.28 12.40 -35.06
CA ALA A 25 18.53 11.80 -33.77
C ALA A 25 19.42 10.59 -34.06
N VAL A 26 20.71 10.76 -33.83
CA VAL A 26 21.60 9.62 -33.76
C VAL A 26 21.12 8.85 -32.55
N ASP A 27 20.43 7.74 -32.79
CA ASP A 27 20.14 6.75 -31.76
C ASP A 27 21.49 6.27 -31.22
N ILE A 28 21.95 6.90 -30.14
CA ILE A 28 23.12 6.44 -29.41
C ILE A 28 22.70 5.11 -28.78
N PRO A 29 23.33 3.99 -29.12
CA PRO A 29 23.03 2.74 -28.47
C PRO A 29 23.58 2.84 -27.05
N VAL A 30 22.75 3.23 -26.09
CA VAL A 30 23.09 3.14 -24.66
C VAL A 30 22.93 1.69 -24.24
N VAL A 31 23.76 0.81 -24.80
CA VAL A 31 24.04 -0.48 -24.20
C VAL A 31 25.15 -0.23 -23.19
N SER A 32 24.75 0.03 -21.93
CA SER A 32 25.69 0.13 -20.83
C SER A 32 26.44 -1.19 -20.68
N HIS A 33 27.72 -1.16 -21.06
CA HIS A 33 28.69 -2.25 -21.01
C HIS A 33 29.13 -2.64 -19.58
N SER A 34 28.23 -2.56 -18.59
CA SER A 34 28.56 -2.92 -17.20
C SER A 34 27.41 -3.48 -16.37
N GLY A 35 26.23 -3.70 -16.97
CA GLY A 35 25.04 -4.10 -16.21
C GLY A 35 24.53 -3.01 -15.25
N ARG A 36 25.01 -1.77 -15.39
CA ARG A 36 24.62 -0.62 -14.55
C ARG A 36 23.96 0.46 -15.41
N ARG A 37 22.71 0.81 -15.10
CA ARG A 37 21.95 1.84 -15.83
C ARG A 37 22.64 3.20 -15.79
N SER A 38 22.51 3.97 -16.87
CA SER A 38 23.03 5.35 -16.91
C SER A 38 22.16 6.29 -16.06
N ASN A 39 22.71 7.42 -15.59
CA ASN A 39 21.91 8.39 -14.84
C ASN A 39 20.74 8.98 -15.67
N VAL A 40 20.90 9.07 -17.00
CA VAL A 40 19.83 9.52 -17.91
C VAL A 40 18.68 8.51 -17.92
N GLU A 41 19.00 7.22 -18.05
CA GLU A 41 18.03 6.13 -18.02
C GLU A 41 17.31 6.07 -16.67
N VAL A 42 18.05 6.13 -15.56
CA VAL A 42 17.46 6.16 -14.20
C VAL A 42 16.56 7.39 -14.03
N GLY A 43 16.95 8.55 -14.58
CA GLY A 43 16.14 9.76 -14.59
C GLY A 43 14.78 9.57 -15.29
N PHE A 44 14.77 8.93 -16.46
CA PHE A 44 13.54 8.61 -17.20
C PHE A 44 12.64 7.62 -16.45
N ILE A 45 13.25 6.56 -15.90
CA ILE A 45 12.53 5.57 -15.07
C ILE A 45 11.91 6.25 -13.85
N PHE A 46 12.64 7.15 -13.18
CA PHE A 46 12.12 7.90 -12.03
C PHE A 46 10.94 8.79 -12.42
N GLN A 47 11.01 9.53 -13.53
CA GLN A 47 9.87 10.35 -13.98
C GLN A 47 8.63 9.52 -14.28
N THR A 48 8.81 8.38 -14.95
CA THR A 48 7.72 7.43 -15.23
C THR A 48 7.13 6.92 -13.93
N TRP A 49 7.97 6.48 -12.99
CA TRP A 49 7.55 5.98 -11.68
C TRP A 49 6.77 7.02 -10.87
N LEU A 50 7.21 8.30 -10.88
CA LEU A 50 6.50 9.40 -10.22
C LEU A 50 5.08 9.54 -10.76
N SER A 51 4.93 9.52 -12.09
CA SER A 51 3.63 9.61 -12.75
C SER A 51 2.74 8.40 -12.44
N THR A 52 3.28 7.18 -12.52
CA THR A 52 2.53 5.95 -12.22
C THR A 52 2.00 5.91 -10.79
N HIS A 53 2.74 6.47 -9.82
CA HIS A 53 2.38 6.43 -8.41
C HIS A 53 1.80 7.76 -7.88
N GLY A 54 1.53 8.74 -8.76
CA GLY A 54 0.98 10.04 -8.37
C GLY A 54 1.86 10.86 -7.42
N LYS A 55 3.19 10.67 -7.48
CA LYS A 55 4.16 11.32 -6.58
C LYS A 55 4.61 12.67 -7.15
N SER A 56 4.69 13.70 -6.30
CA SER A 56 5.20 15.02 -6.66
C SER A 56 5.95 15.65 -5.49
N TYR A 57 7.11 16.25 -5.78
CA TYR A 57 7.97 16.92 -4.79
C TYR A 57 8.29 18.35 -5.27
N VAL A 58 7.30 19.23 -5.20
CA VAL A 58 7.41 20.62 -5.68
C VAL A 58 7.86 21.60 -4.59
N ASN A 59 7.54 21.32 -3.32
CA ASN A 59 7.55 22.35 -2.27
C ASN A 59 8.69 22.21 -1.24
N ALA A 60 9.52 21.17 -1.34
CA ALA A 60 10.62 20.91 -0.41
C ALA A 60 11.96 20.98 -1.13
N LEU A 61 12.75 22.01 -0.83
CA LEU A 61 14.09 22.20 -1.40
C LEU A 61 14.94 20.95 -1.17
N GLY A 62 15.47 20.38 -2.25
CA GLY A 62 16.31 19.18 -2.21
C GLY A 62 15.57 17.85 -2.03
N GLU A 63 14.27 17.83 -1.70
CA GLU A 63 13.54 16.58 -1.45
C GLU A 63 13.46 15.73 -2.72
N ARG A 64 13.17 16.34 -3.88
CA ARG A 64 13.16 15.63 -5.17
C ARG A 64 14.51 14.95 -5.44
N GLN A 65 15.61 15.64 -5.12
CA GLN A 65 16.96 15.10 -5.33
C GLN A 65 17.25 13.97 -4.34
N ARG A 66 16.89 14.12 -3.06
CA ARG A 66 16.99 13.07 -2.05
C ARG A 66 16.23 11.81 -2.47
N ARG A 67 14.96 11.97 -2.87
CA ARG A 67 14.09 10.87 -3.33
C ARG A 67 14.63 10.19 -4.58
N PHE A 68 15.22 10.96 -5.50
CA PHE A 68 15.90 10.40 -6.67
C PHE A 68 17.12 9.54 -6.31
N GLU A 69 17.95 9.98 -5.37
CA GLU A 69 19.11 9.20 -4.92
C GLU A 69 18.69 7.89 -4.23
N ILE A 70 17.68 7.95 -3.35
CA ILE A 70 17.10 6.75 -2.72
C ILE A 70 16.51 5.81 -3.78
N PHE A 71 15.74 6.35 -4.72
CA PHE A 71 15.16 5.58 -5.82
C PHE A 71 16.22 4.87 -6.67
N LYS A 72 17.33 5.55 -6.98
CA LYS A 72 18.45 4.98 -7.73
C LYS A 72 19.07 3.79 -6.98
N ASP A 73 19.24 3.91 -5.67
CA ASP A 73 19.76 2.82 -4.84
C ASP A 73 18.80 1.64 -4.77
N ASN A 74 17.50 1.90 -4.61
CA ASN A 74 16.46 0.87 -4.61
C ASN A 74 16.31 0.19 -5.98
N LEU A 75 16.42 0.92 -7.08
CA LEU A 75 16.41 0.37 -8.43
C LEU A 75 17.59 -0.58 -8.65
N ARG A 76 18.79 -0.18 -8.21
CA ARG A 76 19.97 -1.07 -8.25
C ARG A 76 19.76 -2.33 -7.41
N PHE A 77 19.14 -2.21 -6.24
CA PHE A 77 18.80 -3.36 -5.39
C PHE A 77 17.82 -4.31 -6.09
N VAL A 78 16.78 -3.79 -6.74
CA VAL A 78 15.82 -4.58 -7.52
C VAL A 78 16.51 -5.34 -8.66
N ASP A 79 17.37 -4.69 -9.44
CA ASP A 79 18.09 -5.35 -10.54
C ASP A 79 18.97 -6.49 -10.04
N GLN A 80 19.75 -6.22 -8.99
CA GLN A 80 20.66 -7.20 -8.39
C GLN A 80 19.91 -8.39 -7.80
N HIS A 81 18.73 -8.16 -7.20
CA HIS A 81 17.89 -9.23 -6.69
C HIS A 81 17.32 -10.07 -7.82
N ASN A 82 16.75 -9.44 -8.85
CA ASN A 82 16.11 -10.13 -9.96
C ASN A 82 17.11 -10.91 -10.83
N ALA A 83 18.38 -10.49 -10.88
CA ALA A 83 19.46 -11.23 -11.53
C ALA A 83 19.80 -12.58 -10.85
N LYS A 84 19.39 -12.81 -9.60
CA LYS A 84 19.67 -14.06 -8.86
C LYS A 84 18.76 -15.23 -9.24
N ASN A 85 17.74 -15.01 -10.07
CA ASN A 85 16.77 -16.03 -10.50
C ASN A 85 16.14 -16.81 -9.32
N LEU A 86 15.67 -16.06 -8.31
CA LEU A 86 15.01 -16.62 -7.13
C LEU A 86 13.53 -16.92 -7.43
N SER A 87 12.85 -17.61 -6.50
CA SER A 87 11.42 -17.93 -6.60
C SER A 87 10.49 -16.71 -6.59
N TYR A 88 11.02 -15.51 -6.35
CA TYR A 88 10.29 -14.25 -6.40
C TYR A 88 11.16 -13.13 -6.95
N GLN A 89 10.49 -12.14 -7.53
CA GLN A 89 11.10 -10.93 -8.07
C GLN A 89 10.65 -9.71 -7.27
N LEU A 90 11.48 -8.67 -7.28
CA LEU A 90 11.15 -7.35 -6.75
C LEU A 90 10.71 -6.43 -7.87
N GLY A 91 9.90 -5.44 -7.51
CA GLY A 91 9.47 -4.37 -8.40
C GLY A 91 9.55 -3.01 -7.71
N LEU A 92 9.51 -1.95 -8.51
CA LEU A 92 9.46 -0.58 -8.02
C LEU A 92 8.05 -0.22 -7.56
N THR A 93 7.75 -0.51 -6.29
CA THR A 93 6.45 -0.18 -5.68
C THR A 93 6.34 1.31 -5.34
N ARG A 94 5.20 1.74 -4.77
CA ARG A 94 5.00 3.11 -4.24
C ARG A 94 5.99 3.55 -3.14
N PHE A 95 6.78 2.60 -2.64
CA PHE A 95 7.80 2.79 -1.60
C PHE A 95 9.23 2.85 -2.16
N ALA A 96 9.41 2.82 -3.48
CA ALA A 96 10.73 2.82 -4.10
C ALA A 96 11.54 4.10 -3.83
N ASP A 97 10.90 5.18 -3.35
CA ASP A 97 11.52 6.44 -2.94
C ASP A 97 11.88 6.52 -1.45
N LEU A 98 11.68 5.44 -0.68
CA LEU A 98 11.92 5.40 0.75
C LEU A 98 13.17 4.60 1.11
N THR A 99 13.86 5.01 2.18
CA THR A 99 14.85 4.15 2.81
C THR A 99 14.18 3.03 3.60
N VAL A 100 14.94 2.01 4.01
CA VAL A 100 14.42 0.93 4.86
C VAL A 100 13.94 1.49 6.20
N GLU A 101 14.60 2.50 6.75
CA GLU A 101 14.23 3.17 7.99
C GLU A 101 12.93 3.96 7.83
N GLU A 102 12.81 4.77 6.78
CA GLU A 102 11.58 5.51 6.47
C GLU A 102 10.40 4.55 6.24
N TYR A 103 10.64 3.44 5.53
CA TYR A 103 9.62 2.42 5.34
C TYR A 103 9.25 1.72 6.65
N ARG A 104 10.22 1.42 7.52
CA ARG A 104 9.98 0.81 8.83
C ARG A 104 9.12 1.70 9.70
N ASP A 105 9.40 3.00 9.74
CA ASP A 105 8.62 3.97 10.51
C ASP A 105 7.18 4.12 10.00
N LEU A 106 6.92 3.82 8.72
CA LEU A 106 5.57 3.82 8.14
C LEU A 106 4.81 2.50 8.33
N SER A 107 5.50 1.36 8.23
CA SER A 107 4.88 0.03 8.07
C SER A 107 4.93 -0.84 9.30
N SER A 108 5.90 -0.63 10.19
CA SER A 108 6.10 -1.49 11.35
C SER A 108 5.45 -0.87 12.57
N GLY A 109 4.48 -1.59 13.14
CA GLY A 109 4.31 -1.47 14.57
C GLY A 109 5.65 -1.77 15.26
N ARG A 110 6.22 -0.82 16.02
CA ARG A 110 7.17 -1.04 17.11
C ARG A 110 6.65 -2.09 18.09
N HIS A 111 6.71 -3.35 17.67
CA HIS A 111 6.72 -4.47 18.59
C HIS A 111 8.09 -4.44 19.26
N ASP A 112 8.17 -3.92 20.48
CA ASP A 112 9.36 -4.13 21.28
C ASP A 112 9.55 -5.64 21.42
N ASN A 113 10.81 -6.09 21.41
CA ASN A 113 11.20 -7.47 21.73
C ASN A 113 10.93 -7.83 23.21
N GLU A 114 10.00 -7.13 23.87
CA GLU A 114 9.48 -7.53 25.17
C GLU A 114 8.83 -8.90 24.97
N PRO A 115 9.35 -9.96 25.62
CA PRO A 115 8.71 -11.24 25.57
C PRO A 115 7.35 -11.03 26.20
N ILE A 116 6.30 -11.03 25.37
CA ILE A 116 4.92 -11.03 25.85
C ILE A 116 4.79 -12.30 26.67
N GLN A 117 5.02 -12.21 27.97
CA GLN A 117 4.75 -13.26 28.95
C GLN A 117 3.23 -13.37 29.14
N ARG A 118 2.49 -13.46 28.04
CA ARG A 118 1.14 -14.01 28.09
C ARG A 118 1.34 -15.49 28.27
N ALA A 119 0.94 -15.99 29.43
CA ALA A 119 0.65 -17.39 29.60
C ALA A 119 -0.24 -17.82 28.43
N ARG A 120 0.34 -18.46 27.42
CA ARG A 120 -0.39 -19.06 26.30
C ARG A 120 -1.18 -20.20 26.94
N ARG A 121 -2.41 -19.92 27.35
CA ARG A 121 -3.42 -20.97 27.45
C ARG A 121 -3.66 -21.41 26.02
N VAL A 122 -2.86 -22.37 25.57
CA VAL A 122 -3.03 -23.00 24.26
C VAL A 122 -4.36 -23.74 24.35
N SER A 123 -5.38 -23.18 23.71
CA SER A 123 -6.64 -23.88 23.53
C SER A 123 -6.41 -24.99 22.51
N HIS A 124 -6.75 -26.22 22.87
CA HIS A 124 -6.72 -27.35 21.94
C HIS A 124 -7.95 -27.41 21.02
N ARG A 125 -8.84 -26.41 21.08
CA ARG A 125 -10.11 -26.37 20.36
C ARG A 125 -9.98 -26.48 18.83
N TYR A 126 -8.89 -25.95 18.26
CA TYR A 126 -8.64 -25.92 16.82
C TYR A 126 -7.45 -26.80 16.39
N VAL A 127 -7.08 -27.77 17.23
CA VAL A 127 -6.01 -28.71 16.88
C VAL A 127 -6.57 -29.70 15.86
N SER A 128 -5.92 -29.78 14.69
CA SER A 128 -6.22 -30.84 13.74
C SER A 128 -5.75 -32.18 14.31
N LEU A 129 -6.62 -33.19 14.21
CA LEU A 129 -6.39 -34.53 14.72
C LEU A 129 -5.92 -35.47 13.60
N PRO A 130 -5.19 -36.54 13.94
CA PRO A 130 -4.86 -37.58 12.98
C PRO A 130 -6.13 -38.15 12.33
N GLY A 131 -6.23 -38.04 11.01
CA GLY A 131 -7.39 -38.49 10.23
C GLY A 131 -8.27 -37.36 9.69
N ASP A 132 -8.04 -36.11 10.10
CA ASP A 132 -8.70 -34.96 9.48
C ASP A 132 -8.34 -34.85 8.00
N GLN A 133 -9.35 -34.74 7.15
CA GLN A 133 -9.17 -34.48 5.72
C GLN A 133 -9.23 -32.97 5.49
N LEU A 134 -8.05 -32.37 5.29
CA LEU A 134 -7.93 -30.95 4.97
C LEU A 134 -7.83 -30.74 3.46
N PRO A 135 -8.39 -29.64 2.94
CA PRO A 135 -8.22 -29.29 1.52
C PRO A 135 -6.75 -29.00 1.23
N GLU A 136 -6.30 -29.35 0.01
CA GLU A 136 -4.93 -29.09 -0.46
C GLU A 136 -4.62 -27.57 -0.54
N SER A 137 -5.63 -26.76 -0.84
CA SER A 137 -5.52 -25.30 -0.87
C SER A 137 -6.84 -24.64 -0.45
N VAL A 138 -6.73 -23.45 0.14
CA VAL A 138 -7.87 -22.62 0.53
C VAL A 138 -7.64 -21.20 0.05
N ASP A 139 -8.66 -20.59 -0.56
CA ASP A 139 -8.65 -19.18 -0.95
C ASP A 139 -10.02 -18.55 -0.65
N TRP A 140 -10.13 -17.90 0.52
CA TRP A 140 -11.36 -17.24 0.95
C TRP A 140 -11.83 -16.11 0.03
N ARG A 141 -10.99 -15.62 -0.88
CA ARG A 141 -11.42 -14.66 -1.92
C ARG A 141 -12.38 -15.32 -2.90
N LYS A 142 -12.16 -16.60 -3.23
CA LYS A 142 -13.04 -17.37 -4.12
C LYS A 142 -14.40 -17.64 -3.47
N GLU A 143 -14.43 -17.71 -2.15
CA GLU A 143 -15.65 -17.85 -1.34
C GLU A 143 -16.35 -16.51 -1.06
N GLY A 144 -15.81 -15.39 -1.58
CA GLY A 144 -16.37 -14.06 -1.37
C GLY A 144 -16.31 -13.60 0.10
N ALA A 145 -15.34 -14.07 0.88
CA ALA A 145 -15.14 -13.77 2.30
C ALA A 145 -13.96 -12.81 2.55
N VAL A 146 -13.56 -12.04 1.53
CA VAL A 146 -12.46 -11.07 1.61
C VAL A 146 -12.88 -9.80 0.89
N THR A 147 -12.77 -8.65 1.56
CA THR A 147 -13.03 -7.33 0.99
C THR A 147 -11.90 -6.87 0.06
N ALA A 148 -12.06 -5.72 -0.60
CA ALA A 148 -11.00 -5.11 -1.39
C ALA A 148 -9.79 -4.76 -0.50
N VAL A 149 -8.58 -4.82 -1.07
CA VAL A 149 -7.35 -4.42 -0.36
C VAL A 149 -7.43 -2.94 0.02
N LYS A 150 -7.18 -2.64 1.30
CA LYS A 150 -7.23 -1.28 1.86
C LYS A 150 -5.81 -0.74 2.15
N ASP A 151 -5.68 0.57 2.33
CA ASP A 151 -4.41 1.27 2.61
C ASP A 151 -4.43 1.91 4.01
N GLN A 152 -3.53 1.50 4.90
CA GLN A 152 -3.40 2.07 6.24
C GLN A 152 -2.73 3.45 6.26
N GLY A 153 -2.12 3.88 5.14
CA GLY A 153 -1.41 5.14 5.06
C GLY A 153 -0.20 5.20 5.99
N SER A 154 0.01 6.34 6.63
CA SER A 154 1.14 6.60 7.54
C SER A 154 0.84 6.26 9.01
N CYS A 155 -0.34 5.72 9.30
CA CYS A 155 -0.70 5.29 10.65
C CYS A 155 -0.34 3.83 10.84
N SER A 156 0.30 3.50 11.96
CA SER A 156 0.69 2.13 12.30
C SER A 156 -0.49 1.31 12.87
N SER A 157 -1.58 1.23 12.10
CA SER A 157 -2.84 0.60 12.47
C SER A 157 -3.04 -0.79 11.86
N CYS A 158 -1.97 -1.44 11.39
CA CYS A 158 -2.04 -2.79 10.79
C CYS A 158 -2.77 -3.80 11.68
N TRP A 159 -2.66 -3.65 13.01
CA TRP A 159 -3.38 -4.43 14.01
C TRP A 159 -4.91 -4.27 13.88
N ALA A 160 -5.40 -3.07 13.57
CA ALA A 160 -6.81 -2.80 13.34
C ALA A 160 -7.26 -3.43 12.02
N PHE A 161 -6.55 -3.16 10.91
CA PHE A 161 -6.83 -3.76 9.60
C PHE A 161 -6.88 -5.29 9.65
N SER A 162 -5.90 -5.92 10.31
CA SER A 162 -5.86 -7.37 10.46
C SER A 162 -7.03 -7.92 11.29
N SER A 163 -7.43 -7.20 12.34
CA SER A 163 -8.59 -7.59 13.17
C SER A 163 -9.89 -7.45 12.40
N VAL A 164 -10.07 -6.31 11.72
CA VAL A 164 -11.28 -6.02 10.93
C VAL A 164 -11.43 -7.02 9.80
N ALA A 165 -10.39 -7.29 9.00
CA ALA A 165 -10.46 -8.27 7.91
C ALA A 165 -10.86 -9.67 8.39
N ALA A 166 -10.40 -10.10 9.58
CA ALA A 166 -10.83 -11.36 10.18
C ALA A 166 -12.31 -11.34 10.59
N VAL A 167 -12.80 -10.23 11.15
CA VAL A 167 -14.22 -10.03 11.51
C VAL A 167 -15.11 -9.99 10.27
N GLU A 168 -14.68 -9.32 9.20
CA GLU A 168 -15.38 -9.30 7.90
C GLU A 168 -15.52 -10.72 7.33
N GLY A 169 -14.42 -11.49 7.35
CA GLY A 169 -14.41 -12.85 6.84
C GLY A 169 -15.30 -13.80 7.64
N ILE A 170 -15.22 -13.79 8.98
CA ILE A 170 -16.09 -14.64 9.80
C ILE A 170 -17.57 -14.22 9.70
N ASN A 171 -17.85 -12.92 9.55
CA ASN A 171 -19.22 -12.46 9.30
C ASN A 171 -19.76 -13.08 8.02
N LYS A 172 -19.01 -13.01 6.90
CA LYS A 172 -19.42 -13.66 5.66
C LYS A 172 -19.67 -15.15 5.82
N ILE A 173 -18.81 -15.86 6.55
CA ILE A 173 -18.94 -17.31 6.76
C ILE A 173 -20.21 -17.65 7.56
N VAL A 174 -20.53 -16.85 8.57
CA VAL A 174 -21.63 -17.15 9.50
C VAL A 174 -22.98 -16.64 8.99
N THR A 175 -23.02 -15.43 8.43
CA THR A 175 -24.27 -14.76 8.04
C THR A 175 -24.52 -14.79 6.54
N GLY A 176 -23.49 -15.05 5.73
CA GLY A 176 -23.54 -14.91 4.29
C GLY A 176 -23.29 -13.48 3.79
N GLU A 177 -23.08 -12.50 4.68
CA GLU A 177 -22.92 -11.09 4.32
C GLU A 177 -21.45 -10.63 4.43
N LEU A 178 -20.88 -10.13 3.33
CA LEU A 178 -19.58 -9.48 3.34
C LEU A 178 -19.80 -7.97 3.42
N ILE A 179 -19.48 -7.39 4.58
CA ILE A 179 -19.58 -5.95 4.83
C ILE A 179 -18.17 -5.40 4.99
N SER A 180 -17.87 -4.28 4.35
CA SER A 180 -16.61 -3.55 4.61
C SER A 180 -16.76 -2.78 5.92
N LEU A 181 -16.05 -3.20 6.95
CA LEU A 181 -16.13 -2.68 8.31
C LEU A 181 -15.04 -1.62 8.59
N SER A 182 -15.24 -0.84 9.65
CA SER A 182 -14.41 0.31 10.01
C SER A 182 -13.19 -0.09 10.84
N GLU A 183 -12.00 0.12 10.27
CA GLU A 183 -10.75 0.09 11.05
C GLU A 183 -10.62 1.28 12.00
N GLN A 184 -11.18 2.43 11.63
CA GLN A 184 -11.09 3.65 12.41
C GLN A 184 -11.75 3.52 13.78
N GLN A 185 -12.88 2.81 13.84
CA GLN A 185 -13.55 2.55 15.11
C GLN A 185 -12.62 1.81 16.08
N LEU A 186 -11.84 0.82 15.61
CA LEU A 186 -10.85 0.18 16.47
C LEU A 186 -9.73 1.13 16.86
N VAL A 187 -9.19 1.90 15.91
CA VAL A 187 -8.12 2.89 16.15
C VAL A 187 -8.52 3.90 17.23
N ASP A 188 -9.77 4.37 17.22
CA ASP A 188 -10.25 5.42 18.12
C ASP A 188 -10.76 4.87 19.46
N CYS A 189 -11.41 3.70 19.47
CA CYS A 189 -12.15 3.20 20.63
C CYS A 189 -11.42 2.12 21.43
N ASN A 190 -10.50 1.37 20.83
CA ASN A 190 -9.78 0.32 21.55
C ASN A 190 -8.60 0.91 22.34
N THR A 191 -8.89 1.38 23.54
CA THR A 191 -7.88 1.95 24.46
C THR A 191 -6.87 0.93 25.00
N GLY A 192 -7.09 -0.37 24.77
CA GLY A 192 -6.11 -1.42 25.06
C GLY A 192 -5.00 -1.51 24.00
N ASN A 193 -5.19 -0.87 22.84
CA ASN A 193 -4.19 -0.68 21.80
C ASN A 193 -3.76 0.80 21.74
N TYR A 194 -2.79 1.10 20.88
CA TYR A 194 -2.10 2.40 20.87
C TYR A 194 -2.39 3.20 19.59
N GLY A 195 -3.59 3.07 19.01
CA GLY A 195 -4.01 3.78 17.80
C GLY A 195 -2.96 3.72 16.68
N CYS A 196 -2.35 4.87 16.38
CA CYS A 196 -1.32 5.03 15.35
C CYS A 196 0.14 4.96 15.85
N ASP A 197 0.38 4.80 17.16
CA ASP A 197 1.70 4.95 17.80
C ASP A 197 2.62 3.74 17.61
N GLY A 198 2.59 3.12 16.44
CA GLY A 198 3.46 1.99 16.14
C GLY A 198 3.16 0.77 16.98
N ARG A 199 2.02 0.62 17.66
CA ARG A 199 1.82 -0.49 18.59
C ARG A 199 0.39 -0.98 18.57
N GLY A 200 0.21 -2.30 18.57
CA GLY A 200 -1.08 -2.91 18.77
C GLY A 200 -1.10 -4.39 18.45
N TYR A 201 -2.11 -5.08 18.97
CA TYR A 201 -2.27 -6.52 18.86
C TYR A 201 -3.72 -6.89 18.54
N MET A 202 -3.89 -7.81 17.59
CA MET A 202 -5.20 -8.25 17.13
C MET A 202 -6.02 -8.95 18.23
N ASP A 203 -5.36 -9.69 19.12
CA ASP A 203 -6.05 -10.37 20.21
C ASP A 203 -6.65 -9.39 21.23
N ILE A 204 -6.03 -8.22 21.42
CA ILE A 204 -6.59 -7.14 22.23
C ILE A 204 -7.84 -6.58 21.55
N SER A 205 -7.84 -6.44 20.21
CA SER A 205 -9.03 -6.06 19.44
C SER A 205 -10.17 -7.05 19.58
N PHE A 206 -9.91 -8.34 19.41
CA PHE A 206 -10.95 -9.35 19.58
C PHE A 206 -11.50 -9.37 21.00
N LYS A 207 -10.64 -9.30 22.02
CA LYS A 207 -11.07 -9.19 23.42
C LYS A 207 -11.88 -7.92 23.68
N PHE A 208 -11.48 -6.78 23.11
CA PHE A 208 -12.22 -5.54 23.23
C PHE A 208 -13.65 -5.68 22.68
N LEU A 209 -13.80 -6.22 21.47
CA LEU A 209 -15.10 -6.44 20.84
C LEU A 209 -15.96 -7.44 21.64
N ILE A 210 -15.37 -8.56 22.07
CA ILE A 210 -16.06 -9.62 22.83
C ILE A 210 -16.47 -9.12 24.22
N ASN A 211 -15.55 -8.57 25.01
CA ASN A 211 -15.79 -8.21 26.40
C ASN A 211 -16.75 -7.04 26.56
N ASN A 212 -16.77 -6.11 25.61
CA ASN A 212 -17.71 -4.99 25.62
C ASN A 212 -19.02 -5.31 24.90
N ASN A 213 -19.14 -6.51 24.29
CA ASN A 213 -20.29 -6.89 23.47
C ASN A 213 -20.59 -5.86 22.36
N ILE A 214 -19.54 -5.42 21.66
CA ILE A 214 -19.60 -4.39 20.61
C ILE A 214 -19.26 -5.03 19.26
N GLY A 215 -20.07 -4.73 18.24
CA GLY A 215 -19.76 -4.99 16.84
C GLY A 215 -19.02 -3.83 16.18
N LEU A 216 -18.55 -4.04 14.95
CA LEU A 216 -17.98 -2.98 14.14
C LEU A 216 -19.04 -2.32 13.25
N VAL A 217 -18.89 -1.04 12.95
CA VAL A 217 -19.71 -0.37 11.95
C VAL A 217 -19.08 -0.42 10.57
N SER A 218 -19.83 -0.03 9.55
CA SER A 218 -19.32 -0.02 8.18
C SER A 218 -18.23 1.05 8.02
N GLN A 219 -17.34 0.82 7.05
CA GLN A 219 -16.34 1.79 6.62
C GLN A 219 -16.98 3.09 6.08
N ILE A 220 -18.25 3.05 5.67
CA ILE A 220 -18.98 4.22 5.18
C ILE A 220 -19.42 5.09 6.36
N ASP A 221 -19.92 4.46 7.43
CA ASP A 221 -20.44 5.17 8.60
C ASP A 221 -19.31 5.74 9.47
N TYR A 222 -18.17 5.03 9.56
CA TYR A 222 -16.99 5.50 10.29
C TYR A 222 -15.72 5.37 9.42
N PRO A 223 -15.49 6.32 8.49
CA PRO A 223 -14.38 6.24 7.54
C PRO A 223 -12.98 6.32 8.18
N TYR A 224 -12.02 5.62 7.57
CA TYR A 224 -10.62 5.66 7.95
C TYR A 224 -9.94 6.99 7.64
N LYS A 225 -9.23 7.53 8.63
CA LYS A 225 -8.61 8.87 8.62
C LYS A 225 -7.09 8.82 8.75
N ALA A 226 -6.50 7.64 8.96
CA ALA A 226 -5.06 7.44 9.16
C ALA A 226 -4.47 8.30 10.30
N VAL A 227 -5.29 8.62 11.30
CA VAL A 227 -4.91 9.32 12.54
C VAL A 227 -5.81 8.81 13.65
N GLN A 228 -5.32 8.78 14.89
CA GLN A 228 -6.15 8.49 16.04
C GLN A 228 -6.97 9.72 16.42
N GLY A 229 -8.28 9.55 16.50
CA GLY A 229 -9.24 10.54 16.99
C GLY A 229 -9.88 10.11 18.31
N ASN A 230 -10.94 10.82 18.67
CA ASN A 230 -11.78 10.45 19.82
C ASN A 230 -12.79 9.38 19.39
N CYS A 231 -13.03 8.39 20.25
CA CYS A 231 -14.05 7.39 20.02
C CYS A 231 -15.44 8.03 19.92
N ASN A 232 -16.09 7.85 18.75
CA ASN A 232 -17.48 8.28 18.57
C ASN A 232 -18.46 7.19 19.04
N HIS A 233 -18.87 7.28 20.31
CA HIS A 233 -19.81 6.32 20.90
C HIS A 233 -21.23 6.35 20.28
N ASN A 234 -21.59 7.42 19.56
CA ASN A 234 -22.91 7.56 18.94
C ASN A 234 -23.03 6.81 17.61
N GLU A 235 -21.90 6.40 17.02
CA GLU A 235 -21.84 5.61 15.79
C GLU A 235 -21.57 4.13 16.09
N VAL A 236 -21.74 3.67 17.32
CA VAL A 236 -21.55 2.26 17.73
C VAL A 236 -22.89 1.50 17.65
N HIS A 237 -23.55 1.56 16.50
CA HIS A 237 -24.75 0.76 16.24
C HIS A 237 -24.37 -0.52 15.49
N LEU A 238 -24.63 -1.67 16.12
CA LEU A 238 -24.23 -3.02 15.67
C LEU A 238 -24.58 -3.29 14.20
N LEU A 239 -23.56 -3.40 13.34
CA LEU A 239 -23.72 -3.89 11.96
C LEU A 239 -23.18 -5.33 11.77
N VAL A 240 -22.70 -5.96 12.85
CA VAL A 240 -22.13 -7.32 12.80
C VAL A 240 -22.63 -8.13 13.99
N VAL A 241 -22.77 -9.44 13.79
CA VAL A 241 -23.13 -10.39 14.86
C VAL A 241 -22.15 -10.24 16.02
N PRO A 242 -22.61 -10.19 17.27
CA PRO A 242 -21.72 -10.26 18.43
C PRO A 242 -20.81 -11.48 18.31
N LEU A 243 -19.49 -11.27 18.41
CA LEU A 243 -18.50 -12.35 18.40
C LEU A 243 -18.74 -13.41 19.51
N LEU A 244 -19.67 -13.13 20.44
CA LEU A 244 -20.16 -14.01 21.49
C LEU A 244 -20.90 -15.26 20.97
N ASN A 245 -21.56 -15.19 19.82
CA ASN A 245 -22.33 -16.33 19.25
C ASN A 245 -21.59 -17.08 18.15
N THR A 246 -20.46 -16.53 17.69
CA THR A 246 -19.55 -17.23 16.79
C THR A 246 -18.57 -18.03 17.62
N HIS A 247 -18.54 -19.35 17.45
CA HIS A 247 -17.49 -20.18 18.03
C HIS A 247 -16.16 -19.87 17.33
N ILE A 248 -15.48 -18.81 17.78
CA ILE A 248 -14.07 -18.51 17.48
C ILE A 248 -13.17 -19.28 18.43
#